data_AF-A0A968JSM8-F1
#
_entry.id   AF-A0A968JSM8-F1
#
_cell.length_a   1.000
_cell.length_b   1.000
_cell.length_c   1.000
_cell.angle_alpha   90.00
_cell.angle_beta   90.00
_cell.angle_gamma   90.00
#
_symmetry.space_group_name_H-M   'P 1'
#
loop_
_entity.id
_entity.type
_entity.pdbx_description
1 polymer ?
#
loop_
_entity_poly.entity_id
_entity_poly.type
_entity_poly.pdbx_seq_one_letter_code
_entity_poly.pdbx_strand_id
1 'polypeptide(L)' 'MRAKLELDLNDNQIIHSYTILKEFGNMSSATILFVLKEILNNGIKPGEKIIAVGFGPGISVDISLLTYA' A
#
# COMPACT_ATOMS: atom_id res chain seq x y z
N MET A 1 2.09 -11.01 4.85
CA MET A 1 1.48 -12.15 5.58
C MET A 1 1.09 -11.79 7.01
N ARG A 2 1.98 -11.25 7.86
CA ARG A 2 1.62 -10.88 9.25
C ARG A 2 0.67 -9.69 9.38
N ALA A 3 0.96 -8.55 8.74
CA ALA A 3 0.11 -7.36 8.83
C ALA A 3 -1.35 -7.61 8.38
N LYS A 4 -1.57 -8.45 7.35
CA LYS A 4 -2.91 -8.87 6.93
C LYS A 4 -3.69 -9.54 8.08
N LEU A 5 -3.04 -10.48 8.77
CA LEU A 5 -3.66 -11.25 9.86
C LEU A 5 -3.84 -10.39 11.11
N GLU A 6 -2.82 -9.60 11.46
CA GLU A 6 -2.82 -8.75 12.67
C GLU A 6 -3.81 -7.59 12.59
N LEU A 7 -4.11 -7.11 11.39
CA LEU A 7 -5.05 -6.01 11.14
C LEU A 7 -6.38 -6.47 10.53
N ASP A 8 -6.63 -7.78 10.48
CA ASP A 8 -7.84 -8.40 9.92
C ASP A 8 -8.22 -7.87 8.53
N LEU A 9 -7.21 -7.75 7.66
CA LEU A 9 -7.39 -7.26 6.29
C LEU A 9 -7.79 -8.39 5.35
N ASN A 10 -8.73 -8.10 4.44
CA ASN A 10 -9.06 -9.00 3.34
C ASN A 10 -8.05 -8.86 2.18
N ASP A 11 -8.11 -9.80 1.22
CA ASP A 11 -7.18 -9.81 0.09
C ASP A 11 -7.27 -8.55 -0.79
N ASN A 12 -8.48 -8.02 -0.99
CA ASN A 12 -8.69 -6.84 -1.83
C ASN A 12 -8.03 -5.58 -1.24
N GLN A 13 -7.90 -5.48 0.09
CA GLN A 13 -7.29 -4.31 0.75
C GLN A 13 -5.77 -4.20 0.55
N ILE A 14 -5.11 -5.29 0.14
CA ILE A 14 -3.64 -5.38 0.06
C ILE A 14 -3.16 -5.92 -1.29
N ILE A 15 -4.08 -6.30 -2.19
CA ILE A 15 -3.77 -6.92 -3.47
C ILE A 15 -2.78 -6.08 -4.28
N HIS A 16 -2.95 -4.76 -4.33
CA HIS A 16 -2.05 -3.86 -5.08
C HIS A 16 -0.62 -3.86 -4.52
N SER A 17 -0.45 -3.97 -3.20
CA SER A 17 0.88 -4.09 -2.59
C SER A 17 1.56 -5.40 -2.99
N TYR A 18 0.80 -6.51 -3.05
CA TYR A 18 1.33 -7.80 -3.48
C TYR A 18 1.59 -7.86 -4.98
N THR A 19 0.75 -7.24 -5.82
CA THR A 19 0.98 -7.14 -7.26
C THR A 19 2.31 -6.46 -7.54
N ILE A 20 2.54 -5.27 -6.96
CA ILE A 20 3.80 -4.55 -7.14
C ILE A 20 5.00 -5.32 -6.59
N LEU A 21 4.87 -5.94 -5.41
CA LEU A 21 5.95 -6.75 -4.86
C LEU A 21 6.28 -7.97 -5.74
N LYS A 22 5.27 -8.61 -6.34
CA LYS A 22 5.44 -9.76 -7.23
C LYS A 22 6.11 -9.37 -8.55
N GLU A 23 5.74 -8.22 -9.11
CA GLU A 23 6.22 -7.78 -10.42
C GLU A 23 7.58 -7.07 -10.35
N PHE A 24 7.82 -6.26 -9.31
CA PHE A 24 8.98 -5.37 -9.23
C PHE A 24 9.85 -5.60 -8.00
N GLY A 25 9.41 -6.41 -7.03
CA GLY A 25 10.12 -6.58 -5.76
C GLY A 25 10.09 -5.33 -4.88
N ASN A 26 10.96 -5.31 -3.87
CA ASN A 26 11.16 -4.13 -3.02
C ASN A 26 12.15 -3.17 -3.70
N MET A 27 11.65 -2.01 -4.12
CA MET A 27 12.39 -0.92 -4.76
C MET A 27 12.70 0.22 -3.77
N SER A 28 12.73 -0.07 -2.46
CA SER A 28 12.87 0.92 -1.39
C SER A 28 11.73 1.95 -1.42
N SER A 29 12.03 3.23 -1.20
CA SER A 29 11.05 4.32 -1.14
C SER A 29 10.17 4.44 -2.39
N ALA A 30 10.65 4.01 -3.56
CA ALA A 30 9.88 4.08 -4.79
C ALA A 30 8.69 3.11 -4.81
N THR A 31 8.71 2.03 -4.02
CA THR A 31 7.66 1.00 -4.03
C THR A 31 6.28 1.59 -3.72
N ILE A 32 6.17 2.52 -2.78
CA ILE A 32 4.86 3.09 -2.42
C ILE A 32 4.22 3.86 -3.57
N LEU A 33 5.02 4.53 -4.40
CA LEU A 33 4.53 5.28 -5.56
C LEU A 33 3.96 4.35 -6.62
N PHE A 34 4.57 3.18 -6.81
CA PHE A 34 4.07 2.16 -7.74
C PHE A 34 2.77 1.52 -7.22
N VAL A 35 2.66 1.30 -5.90
CA VAL A 35 1.42 0.81 -5.29
C VAL A 35 0.28 1.82 -5.43
N LEU A 36 0.55 3.11 -5.20
CA LEU A 36 -0.46 4.16 -5.40
C LEU A 36 -0.87 4.28 -6.87
N LYS A 37 0.07 4.19 -7.80
CA LYS A 37 -0.22 4.15 -9.24
C LYS A 37 -1.11 2.96 -9.61
N GLU A 38 -0.83 1.79 -9.04
CA GLU A 38 -1.63 0.59 -9.25
C GLU A 38 -3.06 0.76 -8.72
N ILE A 39 -3.24 1.33 -7.52
CA ILE A 39 -4.56 1.64 -6.96
C ILE A 39 -5.34 2.60 -7.89
N LEU A 40 -4.68 3.66 -8.38
CA LEU A 40 -5.30 4.62 -9.30
C LEU A 40 -5.72 3.94 -10.62
N ASN A 41 -4.88 3.10 -11.20
CA ASN A 41 -5.16 2.38 -12.44
C ASN A 41 -6.30 1.36 -12.31
N ASN A 42 -6.56 0.85 -11.10
CA ASN A 42 -7.61 -0.13 -10.82
C ASN A 42 -8.94 0.51 -10.36
N GLY A 43 -9.09 1.82 -10.51
CA GLY A 43 -10.40 2.48 -10.42
C GLY A 43 -10.89 2.77 -9.00
N ILE A 44 -9.99 3.23 -8.12
CA ILE A 44 -10.38 3.85 -6.84
C ILE A 44 -11.43 4.96 -7.07
N LYS A 45 -12.42 5.02 -6.19
CA LYS A 45 -13.55 5.95 -6.27
C LYS A 45 -13.32 7.20 -5.43
N PRO A 46 -13.86 8.35 -5.83
CA PRO A 46 -13.83 9.57 -5.01
C PRO A 46 -14.35 9.31 -3.60
N GLY A 47 -13.63 9.83 -2.61
CA GLY A 47 -13.91 9.64 -1.19
C GLY A 47 -13.36 8.33 -0.58
N GLU A 48 -12.85 7.38 -1.37
CA GLU A 48 -12.18 6.21 -0.83
C GLU A 48 -10.86 6.59 -0.14
N LYS A 49 -10.58 5.90 0.96
CA LYS A 49 -9.43 6.18 1.82
C LYS A 49 -8.35 5.12 1.64
N ILE A 50 -7.10 5.57 1.61
CA ILE A 50 -5.92 4.70 1.58
C ILE A 50 -5.11 4.96 2.84
N ILE A 51 -4.75 3.89 3.56
CA ILE A 51 -3.73 3.94 4.60
C ILE A 51 -2.43 3.45 3.99
N ALA A 52 -1.47 4.35 3.81
CA ALA A 52 -0.12 4.04 3.38
C ALA A 52 0.78 3.87 4.61
N VAL A 53 1.50 2.75 4.68
CA VAL A 53 2.43 2.45 5.78
C VAL A 53 3.80 2.10 5.19
N GLY A 54 4.83 2.82 5.60
CA GLY A 54 6.22 2.60 5.21
C GLY A 54 7.10 2.31 6.42
N PHE A 55 8.14 1.48 6.22
CA PHE A 55 9.13 1.14 7.25
C PHE A 55 10.52 1.58 6.79
N GLY A 56 11.26 2.24 7.68
CA GLY A 56 12.60 2.78 7.41
C GLY A 56 13.66 2.37 8.45
N PRO A 57 14.94 2.76 8.25
CA PRO A 57 16.05 2.42 9.14
C PRO A 57 15.84 2.83 10.61
N GLY A 58 16.47 2.09 11.53
CA GLY A 58 16.27 2.20 12.98
C GLY A 58 15.09 1.32 13.41
N ILE A 59 14.01 1.95 13.86
CA ILE A 59 12.66 1.41 13.70
C ILE A 59 11.76 2.63 13.54
N SER A 60 11.49 2.99 12.28
CA SER A 60 10.67 4.14 11.94
C SER A 60 9.49 3.65 11.11
N VAL A 61 8.30 4.10 11.45
CA VAL A 61 7.07 3.81 10.72
C VAL A 61 6.44 5.13 10.30
N ASP A 62 6.32 5.33 8.99
CA ASP A 62 5.61 6.45 8.43
C ASP A 62 4.21 6.00 8.02
N ILE A 63 3.19 6.70 8.50
CA ILE A 63 1.78 6.40 8.23
C ILE A 63 1.12 7.62 7.63
N SER A 64 0.39 7.44 6.52
CA SER A 64 -0.40 8.50 5.89
C SER A 64 -1.81 8.01 5.59
N LEU A 65 -2.81 8.83 5.94
CA LEU A 65 -4.19 8.66 5.51
C LEU A 65 -4.44 9.57 4.31
N LEU A 66 -4.69 8.96 3.16
CA LEU A 66 -5.00 9.63 1.90
C LEU A 66 -6.48 9.45 1.59
N THR A 67 -7.08 10.44 0.94
CA THR A 67 -8.44 10.34 0.39
C THR A 67 -8.36 10.66 -1.10
N TYR A 68 -8.93 9.80 -1.93
CA TYR A 68 -8.99 10.07 -3.37
C TYR A 68 -10.05 11.14 -3.64
N ALA A 69 -9.68 12.15 -4.43
CA ALA A 69 -10.52 13.31 -4.74
C ALA A 69 -11.63 12.97 -5.73
#